data_AF-A0A7Y5KDG7-F1
#
_entry.id   AF-A0A7Y5KDG7-F1
#
_cell.length_a   1.000
_cell.length_b   1.000
_cell.length_c   1.000
_cell.angle_alpha   90.00
_cell.angle_beta   90.00
_cell.angle_gamma   90.00
#
_symmetry.space_group_name_H-M   'P 1'
#
loop_
_entity.id
_entity.type
_entity.pdbx_description
1 polymer ?
#
loop_
_entity_poly.entity_id
_entity_poly.type
_entity_poly.pdbx_seq_one_letter_code
_entity_poly.pdbx_strand_id
1 'polypeptide(L)'
;KGERPSYGRWTYWEKFDYLAVFWGVAIIGASGLMLWFPEFFTNLLPGWLINVATIIHSDEALLAVGFIFTVHFFNTHLRPEAFPLDPVIFTGVTPLEEYKATRPREYEELKESGQLRKVLVTKTISPKFERAIHVFGFFFLGLGVLLIGLIIYSVLFGYK
;
A
#
# COMPACT_ATOMS: atom_id res chain seq x y z
N LYS A 1 8.36 28.08 4.77
CA LYS A 1 7.83 26.87 5.44
C LYS A 1 6.40 27.18 5.85
N GLY A 2 5.41 26.49 5.27
CA GLY A 2 4.02 26.60 5.72
C GLY A 2 3.78 25.73 6.95
N GLU A 3 2.67 25.99 7.66
CA GLU A 3 2.22 25.10 8.73
C GLU A 3 1.94 23.70 8.17
N ARG A 4 2.25 22.67 8.96
CA ARG A 4 1.97 21.28 8.58
C ARG A 4 0.44 21.15 8.41
N PRO A 5 -0.05 20.55 7.30
CA PRO A 5 -1.48 20.37 7.12
C PRO A 5 -2.11 19.61 8.30
N SER A 6 -3.29 20.05 8.73
CA SER A 6 -4.06 19.33 9.75
C SER A 6 -4.72 18.10 9.13
N TYR A 7 -4.03 16.97 9.19
CA TYR A 7 -4.49 15.70 8.62
C TYR A 7 -5.65 15.13 9.44
N GLY A 8 -6.67 14.65 8.73
CA GLY A 8 -7.73 13.82 9.32
C GLY A 8 -7.33 12.35 9.35
N ARG A 9 -8.33 11.46 9.38
CA ARG A 9 -8.13 10.00 9.42
C ARG A 9 -7.14 9.48 8.41
N TRP A 10 -7.24 9.98 7.18
CA TRP A 10 -6.37 9.64 6.07
C TRP A 10 -5.66 10.90 5.56
N THR A 11 -4.36 10.79 5.35
CA THR A 11 -3.57 11.82 4.68
C THR A 11 -3.89 11.85 3.19
N TYR A 12 -3.45 12.87 2.47
CA TYR A 12 -3.70 12.94 1.03
C TYR A 12 -2.98 11.83 0.26
N TRP A 13 -1.78 11.42 0.70
CA TRP A 13 -1.03 10.34 0.06
C TRP A 13 -1.64 8.97 0.32
N GLU A 14 -2.23 8.72 1.50
CA GLU A 14 -2.94 7.47 1.78
C GLU A 14 -4.20 7.34 0.92
N LYS A 15 -4.92 8.45 0.71
CA LYS A 15 -6.06 8.48 -0.21
C LYS A 15 -5.64 8.23 -1.65
N PHE A 16 -4.49 8.78 -2.04
CA PHE A 16 -3.92 8.58 -3.37
C PHE A 16 -3.47 7.12 -3.57
N ASP A 17 -2.78 6.53 -2.59
CA ASP A 17 -2.40 5.11 -2.54
C ASP A 17 -3.64 4.21 -2.68
N TYR A 18 -4.67 4.47 -1.89
CA TYR A 18 -5.95 3.76 -1.97
C TYR A 18 -6.61 3.85 -3.36
N LEU A 19 -6.67 5.05 -3.93
CA LEU A 19 -7.30 5.26 -5.23
C LEU A 19 -6.51 4.59 -6.37
N ALA A 20 -5.18 4.69 -6.33
CA ALA A 20 -4.30 4.07 -7.32
C ALA A 20 -4.48 2.55 -7.34
N VAL A 21 -4.46 1.90 -6.18
CA VAL A 21 -4.67 0.45 -6.08
C VAL A 21 -6.06 0.05 -6.57
N PHE A 22 -7.11 0.78 -6.20
CA PHE A 22 -8.48 0.43 -6.59
C PHE A 22 -8.67 0.47 -8.12
N TRP A 23 -8.12 1.49 -8.77
CA TRP A 23 -8.13 1.58 -10.24
C TRP A 23 -7.26 0.50 -10.88
N GLY A 24 -6.04 0.29 -10.37
CA GLY A 24 -5.11 -0.68 -10.92
C GLY A 24 -5.65 -2.11 -10.86
N VAL A 25 -6.30 -2.50 -9.75
CA VAL A 25 -6.93 -3.82 -9.59
C VAL A 25 -8.02 -4.05 -10.64
N ALA A 26 -8.84 -3.04 -10.94
CA ALA A 26 -9.86 -3.17 -11.97
C ALA A 26 -9.25 -3.38 -13.36
N ILE A 27 -8.22 -2.60 -13.72
CA ILE A 27 -7.57 -2.65 -15.03
C ILE A 27 -6.79 -3.96 -15.21
N ILE A 28 -5.91 -4.30 -14.28
CA ILE A 28 -5.09 -5.51 -14.34
C ILE A 28 -5.95 -6.78 -14.18
N GLY A 29 -6.99 -6.71 -13.36
CA GLY A 29 -7.93 -7.81 -13.13
C GLY A 29 -8.78 -8.10 -14.38
N ALA A 30 -9.37 -7.06 -15.00
CA ALA A 30 -10.17 -7.25 -16.21
C ALA A 30 -9.32 -7.74 -17.39
N SER A 31 -8.17 -7.11 -17.64
CA SER A 31 -7.25 -7.54 -18.69
C SER A 31 -6.69 -8.94 -18.42
N GLY A 32 -6.38 -9.27 -17.16
CA GLY A 32 -5.90 -10.59 -16.76
C GLY A 32 -6.94 -11.68 -16.96
N LEU A 33 -8.22 -11.42 -16.64
CA LEU A 33 -9.31 -12.36 -16.91
C LEU A 33 -9.50 -12.60 -18.40
N MET A 34 -9.37 -11.56 -19.24
CA MET A 34 -9.42 -11.70 -20.70
C MET A 34 -8.28 -12.58 -21.23
N LEU A 35 -7.07 -12.42 -20.67
CA LEU A 35 -5.90 -13.20 -21.05
C LEU A 35 -5.94 -14.64 -20.51
N TRP A 36 -6.59 -14.87 -19.37
CA TRP A 36 -6.74 -16.20 -18.79
C TRP A 36 -7.80 -17.03 -19.53
N PHE A 37 -8.91 -16.41 -19.96
CA PHE A 37 -10.00 -17.10 -20.67
C PHE A 37 -10.23 -16.56 -22.09
N PRO A 38 -9.21 -16.56 -22.97
CA PRO A 38 -9.28 -15.86 -24.25
C PRO A 38 -10.39 -16.41 -25.16
N GLU A 39 -10.59 -17.73 -25.21
CA GLU A 39 -11.65 -18.35 -26.02
C GLU A 39 -13.06 -17.91 -25.61
N PHE A 40 -13.32 -17.78 -24.30
CA PHE A 40 -14.60 -17.29 -23.81
C PHE A 40 -14.83 -15.84 -24.26
N PHE A 41 -13.82 -14.99 -24.10
CA PHE A 41 -13.95 -13.57 -24.45
C PHE A 41 -13.99 -13.33 -25.95
N THR A 42 -13.31 -14.12 -26.79
CA THR A 42 -13.37 -13.96 -28.25
C THR A 42 -14.69 -14.39 -28.87
N ASN A 43 -15.53 -15.13 -28.15
CA ASN A 43 -16.92 -15.37 -28.55
C ASN A 43 -17.82 -14.13 -28.35
N LEU A 44 -17.42 -13.20 -27.48
CA LEU A 44 -18.18 -11.99 -27.14
C LEU A 44 -17.56 -10.71 -27.73
N LEU A 45 -16.25 -10.70 -27.89
CA LEU A 45 -15.43 -9.55 -28.23
C LEU A 45 -14.54 -9.84 -29.45
N PRO A 46 -14.23 -8.83 -30.28
CA PRO A 46 -13.26 -8.98 -31.37
C PRO A 46 -11.89 -9.49 -30.90
N GLY A 47 -11.29 -10.43 -31.65
CA GLY A 47 -10.01 -11.06 -31.27
C GLY A 47 -8.83 -10.10 -31.07
N TRP A 48 -8.83 -8.94 -31.73
CA TRP A 48 -7.77 -7.92 -31.53
C TRP A 48 -7.75 -7.35 -30.10
N LEU A 49 -8.86 -7.43 -29.36
CA LEU A 49 -8.91 -6.97 -27.98
C LEU A 49 -8.04 -7.81 -27.04
N ILE A 50 -7.72 -9.06 -27.40
CA ILE A 50 -6.76 -9.86 -26.63
C ILE A 50 -5.37 -9.25 -26.70
N ASN A 51 -4.94 -8.76 -27.87
CA ASN A 51 -3.66 -8.06 -28.01
C ASN A 51 -3.63 -6.77 -27.19
N VAL A 52 -4.74 -6.04 -27.16
CA VAL A 52 -4.86 -4.82 -26.33
C VAL A 52 -4.86 -5.17 -24.84
N ALA A 53 -5.54 -6.25 -24.44
CA ALA A 53 -5.50 -6.73 -23.06
C ALA A 53 -4.07 -7.08 -22.63
N THR A 54 -3.27 -7.70 -23.50
CA THR A 54 -1.85 -7.97 -23.23
C THR A 54 -1.08 -6.69 -22.95
N ILE A 55 -1.21 -5.67 -23.80
CA ILE A 55 -0.52 -4.37 -23.62
C ILE A 55 -0.95 -3.72 -22.31
N ILE A 56 -2.26 -3.58 -22.09
CA ILE A 56 -2.81 -2.97 -20.87
C ILE A 56 -2.34 -3.71 -19.63
N HIS A 57 -2.39 -5.05 -19.63
CA HIS A 57 -2.00 -5.85 -18.48
C HIS A 57 -0.51 -5.70 -18.18
N SER A 58 0.35 -5.75 -19.20
CA SER A 58 1.80 -5.59 -19.04
C SER A 58 2.18 -4.20 -18.54
N ASP A 59 1.59 -3.15 -19.09
CA ASP A 59 1.86 -1.76 -18.69
C ASP A 59 1.36 -1.50 -17.26
N GLU A 60 0.14 -1.96 -16.93
CA GLU A 60 -0.41 -1.81 -15.58
C GLU A 60 0.39 -2.61 -14.56
N ALA A 61 0.88 -3.81 -14.90
CA ALA A 61 1.76 -4.59 -14.01
C ALA A 61 3.05 -3.82 -13.70
N LEU A 62 3.66 -3.16 -14.70
CA LEU A 62 4.85 -2.35 -14.49
C LEU A 62 4.56 -1.12 -13.63
N LEU A 63 3.46 -0.40 -13.90
CA LEU A 63 3.03 0.76 -13.13
C LEU A 63 2.73 0.38 -11.67
N ALA A 64 2.00 -0.71 -11.45
CA ALA A 64 1.66 -1.22 -10.12
C ALA A 64 2.92 -1.58 -9.32
N VAL A 65 3.86 -2.31 -9.92
CA VAL A 65 5.15 -2.65 -9.30
C VAL A 65 5.93 -1.38 -8.95
N GLY A 66 6.03 -0.43 -9.89
CA GLY A 66 6.71 0.85 -9.66
C GLY A 66 6.08 1.64 -8.52
N PHE A 67 4.74 1.72 -8.49
CA PHE A 67 3.99 2.42 -7.46
C PHE A 67 4.18 1.79 -6.07
N ILE A 68 4.09 0.45 -5.98
CA ILE A 68 4.29 -0.29 -4.72
C ILE A 68 5.70 -0.04 -4.18
N PHE A 69 6.74 -0.13 -5.02
CA PHE A 69 8.11 0.00 -4.54
C PHE A 69 8.55 1.44 -4.26
N THR A 70 7.93 2.44 -4.90
CA THR A 70 8.30 3.84 -4.71
C THR A 70 7.45 4.52 -3.65
N VAL A 71 6.12 4.55 -3.84
CA VAL A 71 5.20 5.31 -2.99
C VAL A 71 4.84 4.51 -1.76
N HIS A 72 4.35 3.29 -1.94
CA HIS A 72 3.86 2.48 -0.83
C HIS A 72 5.01 2.05 0.09
N PHE A 73 6.10 1.54 -0.48
CA PHE A 73 7.25 1.07 0.31
C PHE A 73 7.87 2.19 1.14
N PHE A 74 8.04 3.37 0.54
CA PHE A 74 8.59 4.51 1.26
C PHE A 74 7.68 4.96 2.40
N ASN A 75 6.39 5.13 2.11
CA ASN A 75 5.44 5.61 3.11
C ASN A 75 5.24 4.58 4.23
N THR A 76 5.17 3.29 3.93
CA THR A 76 4.77 2.27 4.91
C THR A 76 5.95 1.67 5.66
N HIS A 77 7.14 1.58 5.04
CA HIS A 77 8.29 0.89 5.63
C HIS A 77 9.45 1.81 5.99
N LEU A 78 9.62 2.96 5.33
CA LEU A 78 10.81 3.80 5.49
C LEU A 78 10.57 5.10 6.28
N ARG A 79 9.32 5.42 6.65
CA ARG A 79 9.05 6.53 7.57
C ARG A 79 9.61 6.20 8.95
N PRO A 80 10.31 7.13 9.62
CA PRO A 80 10.88 6.90 10.95
C PRO A 80 9.87 6.37 11.98
N GLU A 81 8.63 6.83 11.91
CA GLU A 81 7.56 6.45 12.84
C GLU A 81 7.00 5.05 12.57
N ALA A 82 7.18 4.53 11.35
CA ALA A 82 6.64 3.24 10.91
C ALA A 82 7.72 2.22 10.54
N PHE A 83 9.01 2.51 10.74
CA PHE A 83 10.08 1.61 10.35
C PHE A 83 10.15 0.40 11.31
N PRO A 84 10.28 -0.85 10.80
CA PRO A 84 10.33 -1.30 9.41
C PRO A 84 8.94 -1.60 8.80
N LEU A 85 7.89 -1.55 9.61
CA LEU A 85 6.49 -1.68 9.23
C LEU A 85 5.60 -1.04 10.32
N ASP A 86 4.53 -0.37 9.90
CA ASP A 86 3.52 0.18 10.82
C ASP A 86 2.76 -0.96 11.55
N PRO A 87 2.91 -1.11 12.89
CA PRO A 87 2.31 -2.22 13.63
C PRO A 87 0.78 -2.17 13.66
N VAL A 88 0.16 -1.03 13.33
CA VAL A 88 -1.30 -0.85 13.34
C VAL A 88 -2.02 -1.88 12.47
N ILE A 89 -1.39 -2.35 11.38
CA ILE A 89 -1.99 -3.38 10.51
C ILE A 89 -2.26 -4.71 11.26
N PHE A 90 -1.48 -5.00 12.31
CA PHE A 90 -1.63 -6.20 13.12
C PHE A 90 -2.30 -5.93 14.47
N THR A 91 -2.04 -4.76 15.06
CA THR A 91 -2.50 -4.42 16.41
C THR A 91 -3.87 -3.74 16.40
N GLY A 92 -4.22 -3.07 15.30
CA GLY A 92 -5.42 -2.25 15.15
C GLY A 92 -5.45 -1.01 16.05
N VAL A 93 -4.33 -0.64 16.68
CA VAL A 93 -4.26 0.48 17.63
C VAL A 93 -2.97 1.28 17.44
N THR A 94 -3.07 2.59 17.64
CA THR A 94 -1.94 3.54 17.59
C THR A 94 -1.79 4.20 18.97
N PRO A 95 -0.57 4.43 19.47
CA PRO A 95 -0.34 5.23 20.67
C PRO A 95 -1.00 6.60 20.57
N LEU A 96 -1.63 7.06 21.66
CA LEU A 96 -2.42 8.30 21.67
C LEU A 96 -1.60 9.53 21.23
N GLU A 97 -0.36 9.66 21.72
CA GLU A 97 0.49 10.80 21.39
C GLU A 97 0.92 10.80 19.92
N GLU A 98 1.20 9.62 19.36
CA GLU A 98 1.49 9.46 17.93
C GLU A 98 0.25 9.79 17.09
N TYR A 99 -0.93 9.34 17.52
CA TYR A 99 -2.18 9.61 16.84
C TYR A 99 -2.52 11.11 16.82
N LYS A 100 -2.32 11.84 17.92
CA LYS A 100 -2.47 13.31 17.96
C LYS A 100 -1.51 14.01 17.01
N ALA A 101 -0.26 13.55 16.94
CA ALA A 101 0.76 14.16 16.08
C ALA A 101 0.52 13.90 14.59
N THR A 102 0.01 12.72 14.25
CA THR A 102 -0.18 12.29 12.85
C THR A 102 -1.58 12.58 12.30
N ARG A 103 -2.62 12.56 13.15
CA ARG A 103 -4.05 12.74 12.83
C ARG A 103 -4.71 13.87 13.64
N PRO A 104 -4.12 15.08 13.70
CA PRO A 104 -4.59 16.14 14.59
C PRO A 104 -6.05 16.54 14.34
N ARG A 105 -6.51 16.55 13.08
CA ARG A 105 -7.89 16.95 12.77
C ARG A 105 -8.91 15.92 13.23
N GLU A 106 -8.64 14.64 12.99
CA GLU A 106 -9.56 13.57 13.43
C GLU A 106 -9.62 13.51 14.95
N TYR A 107 -8.48 13.72 15.63
CA TYR A 107 -8.44 13.79 17.09
C TYR A 107 -9.34 14.91 17.64
N GLU A 108 -9.25 16.13 17.10
CA GLU A 108 -10.11 17.23 17.55
C GLU A 108 -11.59 16.97 17.20
N GLU A 109 -11.91 16.47 16.00
CA GLU A 109 -13.28 16.07 15.63
C GLU A 109 -13.87 15.03 16.60
N LEU A 110 -13.08 14.02 17.02
CA LEU A 110 -13.50 13.00 17.99
C LEU A 110 -13.69 13.57 19.40
N LYS A 111 -12.87 14.55 19.78
CA LYS A 111 -12.94 15.21 21.08
C LYS A 111 -14.17 16.12 21.16
N GLU A 112 -14.41 16.93 20.13
CA GLU A 112 -15.55 17.85 20.03
C GLU A 112 -16.87 17.08 19.96
N SER A 113 -16.92 15.98 19.21
CA SER A 113 -18.11 15.12 19.12
C SER A 113 -18.37 14.25 20.36
N GLY A 114 -17.48 14.27 21.36
CA GLY A 114 -17.57 13.43 22.57
C GLY A 114 -17.36 11.94 22.32
N GLN A 115 -16.91 11.54 21.12
CA GLN A 115 -16.72 10.15 20.72
C GLN A 115 -15.34 9.60 21.09
N LEU A 116 -14.38 10.46 21.45
CA LEU A 116 -13.00 10.07 21.76
C LEU A 116 -12.92 8.93 22.80
N ARG A 117 -13.73 8.98 23.86
CA ARG A 117 -13.74 7.93 24.90
C ARG A 117 -14.20 6.55 24.39
N LYS A 118 -14.97 6.51 23.30
CA LYS A 118 -15.47 5.24 22.72
C LYS A 118 -14.39 4.52 21.91
N VAL A 119 -13.43 5.26 21.38
CA VAL A 119 -12.35 4.71 20.54
C VAL A 119 -11.03 4.56 21.29
N LEU A 120 -10.89 5.18 22.46
CA LEU A 120 -9.75 4.96 23.35
C LEU A 120 -9.83 3.56 23.97
N VAL A 121 -8.77 2.78 23.75
CA VAL A 121 -8.64 1.43 24.30
C VAL A 121 -7.28 1.31 24.99
N THR A 122 -7.28 0.80 26.22
CA THR A 122 -6.06 0.34 26.86
C THR A 122 -5.76 -1.07 26.37
N LYS A 123 -4.82 -1.17 25.43
CA LYS A 123 -4.36 -2.45 24.88
C LYS A 123 -2.92 -2.69 25.27
N THR A 124 -2.65 -3.82 25.92
CA THR A 124 -1.29 -4.30 26.15
C THR A 124 -0.90 -5.23 25.02
N ILE A 125 0.18 -4.89 24.32
CA ILE A 125 0.74 -5.72 23.25
C ILE A 125 1.82 -6.61 23.88
N SER A 126 1.75 -7.92 23.63
CA SER A 126 2.78 -8.83 24.13
C SER A 126 4.14 -8.49 23.48
N PRO A 127 5.24 -8.38 24.26
CA PRO A 127 6.56 -8.10 23.70
C PRO A 127 7.02 -9.13 22.66
N LYS A 128 6.57 -10.39 22.79
CA LYS A 128 6.86 -11.44 21.81
C LYS A 128 6.14 -11.18 20.48
N PHE A 129 4.89 -10.73 20.54
CA PHE A 129 4.09 -10.43 19.35
C PHE A 129 4.62 -9.17 18.64
N GLU A 130 4.97 -8.14 19.40
CA GLU A 130 5.60 -6.93 18.87
C GLU A 130 6.92 -7.25 18.16
N ARG A 131 7.77 -8.08 18.77
CA ARG A 131 9.02 -8.53 18.12
C ARG A 131 8.74 -9.32 16.85
N ALA A 132 7.72 -10.17 16.85
CA ALA A 132 7.35 -10.94 15.66
C ALA A 132 6.89 -10.03 14.50
N ILE A 133 6.13 -8.98 14.79
CA ILE A 133 5.71 -7.96 13.80
C ILE A 133 6.95 -7.28 13.19
N HIS A 134 7.91 -6.86 14.02
CA HIS A 134 9.11 -6.19 13.51
C HIS A 134 9.99 -7.13 12.68
N VAL A 135 10.17 -8.38 13.11
CA VAL A 135 10.89 -9.41 12.33
C VAL A 135 10.22 -9.65 10.99
N PHE A 136 8.88 -9.76 10.99
CA PHE A 136 8.08 -9.84 9.76
C PHE A 136 8.33 -8.62 8.86
N GLY A 137 8.26 -7.40 9.42
CA GLY A 137 8.52 -6.16 8.69
C GLY A 137 9.91 -6.14 8.05
N PHE A 138 10.96 -6.46 8.81
CA PHE A 138 12.33 -6.54 8.28
C PHE A 138 12.50 -7.60 7.19
N PHE A 139 11.88 -8.77 7.36
CA PHE A 139 11.93 -9.83 6.36
C PHE A 139 11.32 -9.38 5.03
N PHE A 140 10.12 -8.79 5.05
CA PHE A 140 9.45 -8.33 3.83
C PHE A 140 10.13 -7.09 3.22
N LEU A 141 10.63 -6.17 4.04
CA LEU A 141 11.45 -5.05 3.57
C LEU A 141 12.71 -5.56 2.86
N GLY A 142 13.42 -6.51 3.46
CA GLY A 142 14.61 -7.13 2.88
C GLY A 142 14.31 -7.89 1.58
N LEU A 143 13.22 -8.67 1.55
CA LEU A 143 12.76 -9.35 0.35
C LEU A 143 12.42 -8.35 -0.76
N GLY A 144 11.72 -7.26 -0.45
CA GLY A 144 11.40 -6.21 -1.42
C GLY A 144 12.64 -5.54 -2.00
N VAL A 145 13.60 -5.17 -1.15
CA VAL A 145 14.88 -4.59 -1.60
C VAL A 145 15.67 -5.57 -2.46
N LEU A 146 15.68 -6.86 -2.10
CA LEU A 146 16.31 -7.91 -2.91
C LEU A 146 15.66 -8.01 -4.29
N LEU A 147 14.32 -8.04 -4.36
CA LEU A 147 13.57 -8.10 -5.62
C LEU A 147 13.85 -6.88 -6.51
N ILE A 148 13.90 -5.67 -5.94
CA ILE A 148 14.31 -4.46 -6.68
C ILE A 148 15.72 -4.64 -7.25
N GLY A 149 16.66 -5.12 -6.43
CA GLY A 149 18.03 -5.39 -6.86
C GLY A 149 18.09 -6.38 -8.03
N LEU A 150 17.31 -7.46 -7.97
CA LEU A 150 17.21 -8.46 -9.03
C LEU A 150 16.58 -7.90 -10.32
N ILE A 151 15.55 -7.04 -10.20
CA ILE A 151 14.93 -6.37 -11.35
C ILE A 151 15.94 -5.45 -12.03
N ILE A 152 16.65 -4.61 -11.26
CA ILE A 152 17.68 -3.72 -11.79
C ILE A 152 18.80 -4.52 -12.47
N TYR A 153 19.26 -5.60 -11.84
CA TYR A 153 20.26 -6.50 -12.41
C TYR A 153 19.79 -7.11 -13.74
N SER A 154 18.55 -7.61 -13.78
CA SER A 154 17.95 -8.17 -14.99
C SER A 154 17.86 -7.15 -16.13
N VAL A 155 17.49 -5.90 -15.84
CA VAL A 155 17.42 -4.83 -16.84
C VAL A 155 18.80 -4.47 -17.37
N LEU A 156 19.82 -4.38 -16.50
CA LEU A 156 21.17 -3.95 -16.90
C LEU A 156 22.00 -5.05 -17.59
N PHE A 157 21.81 -6.31 -17.21
CA PHE A 157 22.69 -7.42 -17.62
C PHE A 157 21.96 -8.61 -18.23
N GLY A 158 20.64 -8.74 -18.02
CA GLY A 158 19.82 -9.87 -18.47
C GLY A 158 19.26 -9.72 -19.88
N TYR A 159 19.09 -8.48 -20.38
CA TYR A 159 18.78 -8.23 -21.79
C TYR A 159 20.08 -8.18 -22.59
N LYS A 160 20.58 -9.36 -22.99
CA LYS A 160 21.57 -9.54 -24.05
C LYS A 160 20.97 -10.34 -25.19
#